data_AF-A0A7V9K1Y4-F1
#
_entry.id   AF-A0A7V9K1Y4-F1
#
_cell.length_a   1.000
_cell.length_b   1.000
_cell.length_c   1.000
_cell.angle_alpha   90.00
_cell.angle_beta   90.00
_cell.angle_gamma   90.00
#
_symmetry.space_group_name_H-M   'P 1'
#
loop_
_entity.id
_entity.type
_entity.pdbx_description
1 polymer ?
#
loop_
_entity_poly.entity_id
_entity_poly.type
_entity_poly.pdbx_seq_one_letter_code
_entity_poly.pdbx_strand_id
1 'polypeptide(L)'
;INFVQKFPGQKFVINHFAKPNVKENELSEWKVLIHELATSPNVFCKLSGLFTEAHWKKWSAGEFYPYLDVVFESFGANRLMYGSDWPVILLSGMYVQWKSLLEKYMEHFAKEEIHKVFGENARHFYGLEN
;
A
#
# COMPACT_ATOMS: atom_id res chain seq x y z
N ILE A 1 -2.64 -17.98 2.89
CA ILE A 1 -1.45 -17.57 3.70
C ILE A 1 -0.33 -18.60 3.89
N ASN A 2 -0.52 -19.87 3.53
CA ASN A 2 0.40 -20.98 3.87
C ASN A 2 1.89 -20.74 3.53
N PHE A 3 2.19 -20.04 2.44
CA PHE A 3 3.58 -19.73 2.07
C PHE A 3 4.26 -18.84 3.12
N VAL A 4 3.62 -17.74 3.53
CA VAL A 4 4.16 -16.81 4.54
C VAL A 4 4.38 -17.54 5.88
N GLN A 5 3.42 -18.37 6.29
CA GLN A 5 3.49 -19.12 7.54
C GLN A 5 4.63 -20.14 7.58
N LYS A 6 5.07 -20.66 6.43
CA LYS A 6 6.22 -21.56 6.35
C LYS A 6 7.56 -20.86 6.60
N PHE A 7 7.61 -19.53 6.50
CA PHE A 7 8.83 -18.74 6.66
C PHE A 7 8.65 -17.58 7.64
N PRO A 8 8.38 -17.85 8.93
CA PRO A 8 8.09 -16.80 9.91
C PRO A 8 9.25 -15.84 10.16
N GLY A 9 10.50 -16.27 9.91
CA GLY A 9 11.69 -15.43 10.01
C GLY A 9 11.99 -14.60 8.76
N GLN A 10 11.34 -14.86 7.63
CA GLN A 10 11.54 -14.11 6.39
C GLN A 10 10.58 -12.91 6.38
N LYS A 11 11.12 -11.71 6.17
CA LYS A 11 10.28 -10.53 5.94
C LYS A 11 9.69 -10.57 4.53
N PHE A 12 8.41 -10.28 4.39
CA PHE A 12 7.68 -10.22 3.12
C PHE A 12 7.12 -8.83 2.85
N VAL A 13 7.09 -8.43 1.59
CA VAL A 13 6.38 -7.22 1.14
C VAL A 13 5.35 -7.58 0.09
N ILE A 14 4.11 -7.23 0.34
CA ILE A 14 3.06 -7.21 -0.67
C ILE A 14 3.30 -6.01 -1.56
N ASN A 15 3.54 -6.26 -2.85
CA ASN A 15 3.64 -5.19 -3.84
C ASN A 15 2.24 -4.72 -4.25
N HIS A 16 2.12 -3.41 -4.47
CA HIS A 16 0.98 -2.77 -5.12
C HIS A 16 -0.39 -3.15 -4.56
N PHE A 17 -0.55 -3.16 -3.23
CA PHE A 17 -1.81 -3.57 -2.59
C PHE A 17 -2.26 -5.01 -2.94
N ALA A 18 -1.39 -5.88 -3.46
CA ALA A 18 -1.77 -7.15 -4.08
C ALA A 18 -2.71 -7.01 -5.30
N LYS A 19 -2.69 -5.84 -5.96
CA LYS A 19 -3.43 -5.52 -7.18
C LYS A 19 -4.94 -5.77 -7.07
N PRO A 20 -5.67 -5.04 -6.20
CA PRO A 20 -7.12 -5.13 -6.16
C PRO A 20 -7.72 -4.76 -7.52
N ASN A 21 -8.88 -5.31 -7.86
CA ASN A 21 -9.60 -4.96 -9.07
C ASN A 21 -10.40 -3.65 -8.87
N VAL A 22 -9.70 -2.52 -8.93
CA VAL A 22 -10.29 -1.18 -8.69
C VAL A 22 -11.27 -0.79 -9.80
N LYS A 23 -11.04 -1.22 -11.05
CA LYS A 23 -11.94 -0.97 -12.19
C LYS A 23 -13.37 -1.42 -11.90
N GLU A 24 -13.53 -2.62 -11.35
CA GLU A 24 -14.85 -3.20 -11.04
C GLU A 24 -15.33 -2.86 -9.62
N ASN A 25 -14.60 -2.00 -8.89
CA ASN A 25 -14.87 -1.65 -7.49
C ASN A 25 -15.00 -2.88 -6.58
N GLU A 26 -14.20 -3.91 -6.86
CA GLU A 26 -14.26 -5.18 -6.16
C GLU A 26 -13.40 -5.13 -4.89
N LEU A 27 -14.05 -4.85 -3.76
CA LEU A 27 -13.37 -4.69 -2.47
C LEU A 27 -13.47 -5.93 -1.57
N SER A 28 -14.56 -6.69 -1.66
CA SER A 28 -14.94 -7.69 -0.65
C SER A 28 -13.94 -8.84 -0.52
N GLU A 29 -13.67 -9.56 -1.60
CA GLU A 29 -12.74 -10.70 -1.58
C GLU A 29 -11.31 -10.26 -1.28
N TRP A 30 -10.86 -9.21 -1.96
CA TRP A 30 -9.53 -8.62 -1.74
C TRP A 30 -9.32 -8.21 -0.28
N LYS A 31 -10.30 -7.56 0.35
CA LYS A 31 -10.24 -7.15 1.76
C LYS A 31 -10.02 -8.33 2.70
N VAL A 32 -10.76 -9.43 2.49
CA VAL A 32 -10.62 -10.65 3.30
C VAL A 32 -9.20 -11.21 3.20
N LEU A 33 -8.66 -11.31 1.99
CA LEU A 33 -7.31 -11.84 1.77
C LEU A 33 -6.22 -10.93 2.35
N ILE A 34 -6.39 -9.61 2.26
CA ILE A 34 -5.49 -8.63 2.87
C ILE A 34 -5.49 -8.73 4.39
N HIS A 35 -6.66 -8.82 5.02
CA HIS A 35 -6.75 -9.03 6.46
C HIS A 35 -6.06 -10.32 6.88
N GLU A 36 -6.29 -11.42 6.14
CA GLU A 36 -5.65 -12.71 6.42
C GLU A 36 -4.12 -12.62 6.36
N LEU A 37 -3.57 -11.99 5.31
CA LEU A 37 -2.13 -11.77 5.19
C LEU A 37 -1.57 -10.87 6.29
N ALA A 38 -2.32 -9.85 6.70
CA ALA A 38 -1.89 -8.89 7.71
C ALA A 38 -1.79 -9.48 9.12
N THR A 39 -2.42 -10.63 9.39
CA THR A 39 -2.24 -11.40 10.64
C THR A 39 -0.80 -11.86 10.86
N SER A 40 -0.01 -11.96 9.78
CA SER A 40 1.41 -12.32 9.84
C SER A 40 2.27 -11.08 10.09
N PRO A 41 2.95 -10.95 11.25
CA PRO A 41 3.66 -9.72 11.62
C PRO A 41 4.89 -9.44 10.75
N ASN A 42 5.42 -10.45 10.07
CA ASN A 42 6.54 -10.37 9.13
C ASN A 42 6.13 -9.89 7.72
N VAL A 43 4.84 -9.58 7.50
CA VAL A 43 4.32 -9.09 6.22
C VAL A 43 4.07 -7.58 6.27
N PHE A 44 4.62 -6.89 5.27
CA PHE A 44 4.49 -5.46 5.01
C PHE A 44 3.73 -5.25 3.69
N CYS A 45 3.22 -4.04 3.46
CA CYS A 45 2.53 -3.69 2.21
C CYS A 45 3.06 -2.38 1.62
N LYS A 46 3.31 -2.36 0.32
CA LYS A 46 3.66 -1.15 -0.42
C LYS A 46 2.42 -0.42 -0.91
N LEU A 47 2.33 0.85 -0.52
CA LEU A 47 1.40 1.83 -1.07
C LEU A 47 1.91 2.32 -2.42
N SER A 48 1.61 1.56 -3.47
CA SER A 48 2.09 1.79 -4.85
C SER A 48 1.15 1.16 -5.89
N GLY A 49 1.26 1.54 -7.17
CA GLY A 49 0.62 0.84 -8.30
C GLY A 49 -0.91 0.86 -8.37
N LEU A 50 -1.61 1.51 -7.43
CA LEU A 50 -3.06 1.43 -7.35
C LEU A 50 -3.77 2.14 -8.52
N PHE A 51 -3.19 3.23 -9.03
CA PHE A 51 -3.74 3.96 -10.19
C PHE A 51 -3.88 3.08 -11.43
N THR A 52 -2.95 2.15 -11.65
CA THR A 52 -2.97 1.27 -12.84
C THR A 52 -3.95 0.11 -12.73
N GLU A 53 -4.51 -0.12 -11.54
CA GLU A 53 -5.58 -1.10 -11.34
C GLU A 53 -6.98 -0.50 -11.56
N ALA A 54 -7.11 0.83 -11.64
CA ALA A 54 -8.35 1.55 -11.94
C ALA A 54 -8.55 1.79 -13.45
N HIS A 55 -9.67 2.42 -13.83
CA HIS A 55 -9.85 2.88 -15.21
C HIS A 55 -8.87 4.02 -15.53
N TRP A 56 -7.90 3.72 -16.39
CA TRP A 56 -6.77 4.61 -16.64
C TRP A 56 -7.22 6.00 -17.09
N LYS A 57 -6.69 7.03 -16.43
CA LYS A 57 -6.97 8.45 -16.68
C LYS A 57 -8.44 8.87 -16.52
N LYS A 58 -9.29 8.01 -15.94
CA LYS A 58 -10.73 8.25 -15.71
C LYS A 58 -11.16 8.12 -14.26
N TRP A 59 -10.24 7.72 -13.37
CA TRP A 59 -10.49 7.58 -11.95
C TRP A 59 -10.65 8.93 -11.26
N SER A 60 -11.27 8.89 -10.09
CA SER A 60 -11.31 9.95 -9.08
C SER A 60 -10.57 9.53 -7.81
N ALA A 61 -10.03 10.49 -7.04
CA ALA A 61 -9.25 10.17 -5.85
C ALA A 61 -10.03 9.33 -4.81
N GLY A 62 -11.36 9.54 -4.73
CA GLY A 62 -12.23 8.85 -3.78
C GLY A 62 -12.33 7.34 -4.02
N GLU A 63 -12.09 6.85 -5.24
CA GLU A 63 -12.08 5.41 -5.55
C GLU A 63 -10.95 4.66 -4.82
N PHE A 64 -9.90 5.36 -4.38
CA PHE A 64 -8.74 4.73 -3.76
C PHE A 64 -8.81 4.70 -2.23
N TYR A 65 -9.60 5.56 -1.61
CA TYR A 65 -9.69 5.64 -0.14
C TYR A 65 -10.16 4.34 0.50
N PRO A 66 -11.17 3.60 -0.01
CA PRO A 66 -11.57 2.32 0.59
C PRO A 66 -10.45 1.28 0.62
N TYR A 67 -9.56 1.28 -0.38
CA TYR A 67 -8.39 0.38 -0.42
C TYR A 67 -7.30 0.83 0.56
N LEU A 68 -7.12 2.14 0.73
CA LEU A 68 -6.23 2.70 1.75
C LEU A 68 -6.74 2.37 3.15
N ASP A 69 -8.02 2.58 3.43
CA ASP A 69 -8.66 2.24 4.71
C ASP A 69 -8.35 0.79 5.10
N VAL A 70 -8.60 -0.15 4.18
CA VAL A 70 -8.34 -1.57 4.43
C VAL A 70 -6.87 -1.84 4.77
N VAL A 71 -5.89 -1.31 4.02
CA VAL A 71 -4.49 -1.60 4.33
C VAL A 71 -4.00 -0.89 5.60
N PHE A 72 -4.48 0.32 5.88
CA PHE A 72 -4.14 1.04 7.11
C PHE A 72 -4.74 0.36 8.34
N GLU A 73 -6.01 -0.07 8.28
CA GLU A 73 -6.65 -0.87 9.33
C GLU A 73 -5.94 -2.21 9.56
N SER A 74 -5.52 -2.88 8.48
CA SER A 74 -4.93 -4.23 8.55
C SER A 74 -3.47 -4.23 9.03
N PHE A 75 -2.65 -3.37 8.43
CA PHE A 75 -1.20 -3.40 8.65
C PHE A 75 -0.74 -2.44 9.73
N GLY A 76 -1.48 -1.34 9.93
CA GLY A 76 -1.05 -0.17 10.67
C GLY A 76 0.09 0.57 9.96
N ALA A 77 0.30 1.85 10.33
CA ALA A 77 1.34 2.69 9.73
C ALA A 77 2.76 2.11 9.85
N ASN A 78 3.02 1.23 10.83
CA ASN A 78 4.33 0.60 11.05
C ASN A 78 4.74 -0.43 9.97
N ARG A 79 3.80 -0.88 9.13
CA ARG A 79 4.06 -1.92 8.11
C ARG A 79 3.71 -1.49 6.68
N LEU A 80 3.47 -0.20 6.48
CA LEU A 80 3.14 0.39 5.20
C LEU A 80 4.30 1.21 4.65
N MET A 81 4.51 1.16 3.33
CA MET A 81 5.69 1.75 2.70
C MET A 81 5.30 2.46 1.42
N TYR A 82 5.64 3.74 1.27
CA TYR A 82 5.42 4.46 0.03
C TYR A 82 6.21 3.83 -1.13
N GLY A 83 5.58 3.76 -2.30
CA GLY A 83 6.25 3.55 -3.57
C GLY A 83 5.48 4.20 -4.70
N SER A 84 6.17 4.85 -5.65
CA SER A 84 5.50 5.53 -6.76
C SER A 84 5.02 4.60 -7.87
N ASP A 85 5.65 3.43 -8.00
CA ASP A 85 5.53 2.57 -9.18
C ASP A 85 5.92 3.26 -10.51
N TRP A 86 6.86 4.22 -10.44
CA TRP A 86 7.41 4.85 -11.63
C TRP A 86 8.32 3.86 -12.39
N PRO A 87 8.30 3.83 -13.74
CA PRO A 87 7.50 4.69 -14.64
C PRO A 87 6.10 4.17 -14.97
N VAL A 88 5.70 2.99 -14.50
CA VAL A 88 4.42 2.34 -14.83
C VAL A 88 3.22 3.20 -14.48
N ILE A 89 3.29 3.94 -13.36
CA ILE A 89 2.26 4.90 -12.94
C ILE A 89 1.84 5.89 -14.05
N LEU A 90 2.73 6.22 -14.99
CA LEU A 90 2.47 7.15 -16.10
C LEU A 90 1.37 6.68 -17.06
N LEU A 91 0.98 5.40 -17.02
CA LEU A 91 -0.15 4.88 -17.79
C LEU A 91 -1.50 5.46 -17.32
N SER A 92 -1.63 5.72 -16.01
CA SER A 92 -2.90 6.07 -15.39
C SER A 92 -2.88 7.40 -14.63
N GLY A 93 -1.71 7.91 -14.23
CA GLY A 93 -1.55 9.18 -13.53
C GLY A 93 -0.10 9.66 -13.53
N MET A 94 0.33 10.32 -12.45
CA MET A 94 1.67 10.89 -12.30
C MET A 94 2.18 10.72 -10.88
N TYR A 95 3.51 10.78 -10.72
CA TYR A 95 4.18 10.71 -9.41
C TYR A 95 3.56 11.66 -8.37
N VAL A 96 3.40 12.94 -8.73
CA VAL A 96 2.88 13.97 -7.83
C VAL A 96 1.45 13.68 -7.41
N GLN A 97 0.60 13.19 -8.31
CA GLN A 97 -0.78 12.86 -8.00
C GLN A 97 -0.87 11.74 -6.96
N TRP A 98 -0.07 10.67 -7.09
CA TRP A 98 -0.05 9.59 -6.10
C TRP A 98 0.50 10.06 -4.76
N LYS A 99 1.61 10.80 -4.77
CA LYS A 99 2.20 11.35 -3.54
C LYS A 99 1.20 12.26 -2.81
N SER A 100 0.59 13.21 -3.52
CA SER A 100 -0.38 14.14 -2.94
C SER A 100 -1.65 13.45 -2.45
N LEU A 101 -2.11 12.38 -3.11
CA LEU A 101 -3.25 11.60 -2.64
C LEU A 101 -2.96 10.95 -1.28
N LEU A 102 -1.78 10.34 -1.11
CA LEU A 102 -1.38 9.75 0.16
C LEU A 102 -1.14 10.81 1.24
N GLU A 103 -0.49 11.93 0.91
CA GLU A 103 -0.32 13.05 1.85
C GLU A 103 -1.67 13.60 2.33
N LYS A 104 -2.64 13.72 1.41
CA LYS A 104 -4.01 14.15 1.75
C LYS A 104 -4.73 13.11 2.62
N TYR A 105 -4.63 11.83 2.28
CA TYR A 105 -5.23 10.75 3.07
C TYR A 105 -4.68 10.72 4.50
N MET A 106 -3.38 10.99 4.67
CA MET A 106 -2.71 10.98 5.96
C MET A 106 -2.69 12.34 6.68
N GLU A 107 -3.49 13.33 6.25
CA GLU A 107 -3.35 14.71 6.74
C GLU A 107 -3.61 14.87 8.26
N HIS A 108 -4.34 13.92 8.85
CA HIS A 108 -4.68 13.90 10.28
C HIS A 108 -3.90 12.83 11.08
N PHE A 109 -2.95 12.13 10.44
CA PHE A 109 -2.11 11.15 11.11
C PHE A 109 -1.03 11.83 11.96
N ALA A 110 -0.48 11.09 12.93
CA ALA A 110 0.68 11.57 13.67
C ALA A 110 1.88 11.73 12.72
N LYS A 111 2.74 12.74 12.97
CA LYS A 111 3.91 13.00 12.11
C LYS A 111 4.83 11.79 12.02
N GLU A 112 4.96 11.06 13.13
CA GLU A 112 5.76 9.84 13.22
C GLU A 112 5.21 8.74 12.31
N GLU A 113 3.88 8.61 12.17
CA GLU A 113 3.26 7.64 11.27
C GLU A 113 3.49 8.01 9.80
N ILE A 114 3.40 9.31 9.48
CA ILE A 114 3.72 9.83 8.14
C ILE A 114 5.18 9.51 7.80
N HIS A 115 6.13 9.80 8.69
CA HIS A 115 7.55 9.51 8.46
C HIS A 115 7.82 8.02 8.26
N LYS A 116 7.16 7.15 9.04
CA LYS A 116 7.23 5.70 8.88
C LYS A 116 6.82 5.25 7.49
N VAL A 117 5.66 5.71 7.03
CA VAL A 117 5.12 5.34 5.72
C VAL A 117 6.00 5.87 4.58
N PHE A 118 6.46 7.11 4.67
CA PHE A 118 7.22 7.76 3.59
C PHE A 118 8.71 7.40 3.55
N GLY A 119 9.25 6.65 4.53
CA GLY A 119 10.64 6.19 4.41
C GLY A 119 11.19 5.30 5.51
N GLU A 120 10.81 5.50 6.78
CA GLU A 120 11.48 4.77 7.87
C GLU A 120 11.22 3.27 7.82
N ASN A 121 10.00 2.86 7.46
CA ASN A 121 9.68 1.45 7.30
C ASN A 121 10.51 0.82 6.17
N ALA A 122 10.74 1.53 5.07
CA ALA A 122 11.61 1.08 3.98
C ALA A 122 13.06 0.92 4.42
N ARG A 123 13.58 1.91 5.13
CA ARG A 123 14.94 1.83 5.68
C ARG A 123 15.11 0.63 6.59
N HIS A 124 14.20 0.43 7.54
CA HIS A 124 14.26 -0.69 8.48
C HIS A 124 14.03 -2.06 7.82
N PHE A 125 13.09 -2.14 6.88
CA PHE A 125 12.78 -3.39 6.19
C PHE A 125 13.95 -3.87 5.34
N TYR A 126 14.49 -2.97 4.50
CA TYR A 126 15.52 -3.29 3.51
C TYR A 126 16.96 -3.15 4.04
N GLY A 127 17.15 -2.69 5.28
CA GLY A 127 18.48 -2.50 5.85
C GLY A 127 19.27 -1.38 5.16
N LEU A 128 18.61 -0.29 4.79
CA LEU A 128 19.25 0.83 4.10
C LEU A 128 20.04 1.68 5.11
N GLU A 129 21.32 1.87 4.84
CA GLU A 129 22.19 2.79 5.58
C GLU A 129 21.95 4.25 5.13
N ASN A 130 22.36 5.21 5.97
CA ASN A 130 22.31 6.63 5.65
C ASN A 130 23.50 7.06 4.80
#